data_AF-A0A846U7I7-F1
#
_entry.id   AF-A0A846U7I7-F1
#
_cell.length_a   1.000
_cell.length_b   1.000
_cell.length_c   1.000
_cell.angle_alpha   90.00
_cell.angle_beta   90.00
_cell.angle_gamma   90.00
#
_symmetry.space_group_name_H-M   'P 1'
#
loop_
_entity.id
_entity.type
_entity.pdbx_description
1 polymer ?
#
loop_
_entity_poly.entity_id
_entity_poly.type
_entity_poly.pdbx_seq_one_letter_code
_entity_poly.pdbx_strand_id
1 'polypeptide(L)'
;MLRGLIAAALAAGLLTAAGVSAQTVSLSGTLGADKALLMINGAPRTVAVGSTVQGVKLVSMAGGDAIVEIGGERRQLRFGGVQVSLGAAPVEGGGSRIVLPVGPGGHFFTQGSINGKAVVFVVDTGATTVTIAQSEADAIGLKYLDGQRGMVSTANGSVPSYRITLSSVRVGDVQVYNVDAVVLPASMSQVLLGNSFLARFQMRRDNDTMTLDKKP
;
A
#
# COMPACT_ATOMS: atom_id res chain seq x y z
N MET A 1 -32.44 -45.66 -49.96
CA MET A 1 -32.39 -45.26 -48.54
C MET A 1 -31.18 -45.97 -47.94
N LEU A 2 -30.22 -45.43 -47.21
CA LEU A 2 -29.88 -44.10 -46.72
C LEU A 2 -28.51 -44.29 -46.00
N ARG A 3 -27.50 -43.42 -46.26
CA ARG A 3 -26.26 -43.14 -45.47
C ARG A 3 -25.15 -44.22 -45.45
N GLY A 4 -23.86 -43.94 -45.65
CA GLY A 4 -23.06 -42.72 -45.60
C GLY A 4 -22.34 -42.60 -44.25
N LEU A 5 -21.05 -42.94 -44.17
CA LEU A 5 -20.17 -42.68 -43.02
C LEU A 5 -18.78 -42.27 -43.52
N ILE A 6 -18.58 -40.95 -43.56
CA ILE A 6 -17.31 -40.25 -43.75
C ILE A 6 -16.61 -40.21 -42.39
N ALA A 7 -15.38 -40.73 -42.31
CA ALA A 7 -14.52 -40.57 -41.14
C ALA A 7 -13.91 -39.16 -41.16
N ALA A 8 -14.40 -38.28 -40.30
CA ALA A 8 -13.82 -36.95 -40.07
C ALA A 8 -12.93 -36.99 -38.83
N ALA A 9 -11.65 -36.68 -39.03
CA ALA A 9 -10.65 -36.56 -37.98
C ALA A 9 -10.95 -35.37 -37.05
N LEU A 10 -11.05 -35.63 -35.75
CA LEU A 10 -11.05 -34.58 -34.72
C LEU A 10 -9.60 -34.33 -34.28
N ALA A 11 -9.01 -33.25 -34.77
CA ALA A 11 -7.81 -32.65 -34.18
C ALA A 11 -8.24 -31.78 -33.00
N ALA A 12 -7.99 -32.24 -31.78
CA ALA A 12 -8.19 -31.45 -30.57
C ALA A 12 -7.09 -30.38 -30.47
N GLY A 13 -7.43 -29.14 -30.81
CA GLY A 13 -6.58 -27.98 -30.56
C GLY A 13 -6.47 -27.69 -29.07
N LEU A 14 -5.28 -27.92 -28.50
CA LEU A 14 -4.92 -27.36 -27.20
C LEU A 14 -4.81 -25.84 -27.33
N LEU A 15 -5.84 -25.12 -26.88
CA LEU A 15 -5.68 -23.69 -26.55
C LEU A 15 -4.88 -23.61 -25.24
N THR A 16 -3.59 -23.33 -25.35
CA THR A 16 -2.80 -22.83 -24.22
C THR A 16 -3.29 -21.42 -23.89
N ALA A 17 -4.09 -21.30 -22.81
CA ALA A 17 -4.39 -20.01 -22.22
C ALA A 17 -3.10 -19.44 -21.62
N ALA A 18 -2.43 -18.55 -22.36
CA ALA A 18 -1.33 -17.75 -21.83
C ALA A 18 -1.89 -16.89 -20.69
N GLY A 19 -1.50 -17.20 -19.46
CA GLY A 19 -1.83 -16.38 -18.30
C GLY A 19 -1.27 -14.99 -18.50
N VAL A 20 -2.15 -14.01 -18.73
CA VAL A 20 -1.80 -12.60 -18.67
C VAL A 20 -1.46 -12.30 -17.22
N SER A 21 -0.17 -12.19 -16.92
CA SER A 21 0.28 -11.74 -15.60
C SER A 21 -0.28 -10.35 -15.35
N ALA A 22 -1.12 -10.20 -14.32
CA ALA A 22 -1.69 -8.93 -13.95
C ALA A 22 -0.56 -7.99 -13.48
N GLN A 23 -0.28 -6.95 -14.27
CA GLN A 23 0.70 -5.94 -13.90
C GLN A 23 0.12 -5.07 -12.77
N THR A 24 0.79 -5.03 -11.62
CA THR A 24 0.38 -4.18 -10.50
C THR A 24 1.03 -2.81 -10.63
N VAL A 25 0.20 -1.77 -10.65
CA VAL A 25 0.66 -0.38 -10.75
C VAL A 25 -0.03 0.47 -9.68
N SER A 26 0.76 1.12 -8.83
CA SER A 26 0.23 2.06 -7.83
C SER A 26 1.02 3.36 -7.82
N LEU A 27 0.36 4.46 -7.47
CA LEU A 27 0.99 5.76 -7.28
C LEU A 27 1.56 5.84 -5.85
N SER A 28 2.88 5.94 -5.73
CA SER A 28 3.55 6.07 -4.43
C SER A 28 3.94 7.49 -4.08
N GLY A 29 3.93 8.41 -5.04
CA GLY A 29 4.23 9.81 -4.79
C GLY A 29 4.42 10.61 -6.07
N THR A 30 4.68 11.90 -5.90
CA THR A 30 4.91 12.86 -6.99
C THR A 30 6.24 13.57 -6.77
N LEU A 31 7.07 13.65 -7.81
CA LEU A 31 8.33 14.39 -7.81
C LEU A 31 8.13 15.66 -8.64
N GLY A 32 7.84 16.78 -7.97
CA GLY A 32 7.49 18.03 -8.66
C GLY A 32 6.11 17.97 -9.35
N ALA A 33 5.93 18.81 -10.37
CA ALA A 33 4.64 18.96 -11.06
C ALA A 33 4.43 17.97 -12.21
N ASP A 34 5.50 17.36 -12.73
CA ASP A 34 5.51 16.63 -14.00
C ASP A 34 6.01 15.18 -13.89
N LYS A 35 6.36 14.70 -12.70
CA LYS A 35 6.83 13.31 -12.50
C LYS A 35 6.07 12.61 -11.38
N ALA A 36 5.71 11.36 -11.62
CA ALA A 36 5.16 10.46 -10.62
C ALA A 36 6.18 9.38 -10.26
N LEU A 37 6.24 8.98 -9.00
CA LEU A 37 6.82 7.70 -8.64
C LEU A 37 5.73 6.64 -8.62
N LEU A 38 5.81 5.72 -9.58
CA LEU A 38 4.92 4.58 -9.69
C LEU A 38 5.62 3.34 -9.14
N MET A 39 4.88 2.50 -8.42
CA MET A 39 5.30 1.13 -8.15
C MET A 39 4.80 0.28 -9.30
N ILE A 40 5.72 -0.31 -10.06
CA ILE A 40 5.38 -1.21 -11.15
C ILE A 40 5.95 -2.57 -10.78
N ASN A 41 5.09 -3.57 -10.57
CA ASN A 41 5.48 -4.91 -10.12
C ASN A 41 6.36 -4.89 -8.84
N GLY A 42 6.03 -4.03 -7.88
CA GLY A 42 6.78 -3.90 -6.63
C GLY A 42 8.12 -3.15 -6.71
N ALA A 43 8.51 -2.64 -7.89
CA ALA A 43 9.69 -1.79 -8.04
C ALA A 43 9.32 -0.31 -8.25
N PRO A 44 9.97 0.64 -7.53
CA PRO A 44 9.74 2.07 -7.73
C PRO A 44 10.33 2.54 -9.06
N ARG A 45 9.53 3.27 -9.85
CA ARG A 45 9.90 3.83 -11.15
C ARG A 45 9.41 5.27 -11.26
N THR A 46 10.32 6.19 -11.52
CA THR A 46 9.98 7.58 -11.83
C THR A 46 9.52 7.67 -13.27
N VAL A 47 8.31 8.16 -13.50
CA VAL A 47 7.73 8.33 -14.83
C VAL A 47 7.35 9.79 -14.99
N ALA A 48 7.87 10.44 -16.03
CA ALA A 48 7.47 11.81 -16.38
C ALA A 48 6.16 11.80 -17.19
N VAL A 49 5.37 12.86 -17.08
CA VAL A 49 4.13 13.02 -17.86
C VAL A 49 4.47 12.94 -19.35
N GLY A 50 3.70 12.13 -20.08
CA GLY A 50 3.92 11.79 -21.49
C GLY A 50 4.88 10.62 -21.73
N SER A 51 5.65 10.20 -20.74
CA SER A 51 6.63 9.09 -20.86
C SER A 51 6.02 7.73 -20.52
N THR A 52 6.60 6.68 -21.09
CA THR A 52 6.21 5.28 -20.84
C THR A 52 7.37 4.51 -20.21
N VAL A 53 7.11 3.79 -19.12
CA VAL A 53 8.07 2.91 -18.45
C VAL A 53 7.42 1.57 -18.19
N GLN A 54 8.05 0.48 -18.64
CA GLN A 54 7.54 -0.90 -18.48
C GLN A 54 6.07 -1.07 -18.91
N GLY A 55 5.65 -0.43 -20.01
CA GLY A 55 4.28 -0.51 -20.53
C GLY A 55 3.26 0.38 -19.81
N VAL A 56 3.69 1.17 -18.82
CA VAL A 56 2.87 2.15 -18.11
C VAL A 56 3.21 3.55 -18.60
N LYS A 57 2.27 4.20 -19.29
CA LYS A 57 2.41 5.59 -19.74
C LYS A 57 1.75 6.52 -18.73
N LEU A 58 2.47 7.54 -18.26
CA LEU A 58 1.86 8.58 -17.45
C LEU A 58 1.20 9.61 -18.37
N VAL A 59 -0.13 9.71 -18.35
CA VAL A 59 -0.91 10.59 -19.24
C VAL A 59 -1.01 11.98 -18.64
N SER A 60 -1.36 12.08 -17.37
CA SER A 60 -1.50 13.36 -16.66
C SER A 60 -1.39 13.16 -15.15
N MET A 61 -1.16 14.27 -14.44
CA MET A 61 -1.15 14.34 -12.99
C MET A 61 -1.96 15.56 -12.53
N ALA A 62 -2.79 15.38 -11.50
CA ALA A 62 -3.54 16.48 -10.89
C ALA A 62 -3.90 16.16 -9.44
N GLY A 63 -3.62 17.08 -8.52
CA GLY A 63 -4.16 17.03 -7.14
C GLY A 63 -3.79 15.79 -6.31
N GLY A 64 -2.65 15.14 -6.60
CA GLY A 64 -2.26 13.88 -5.97
C GLY A 64 -2.79 12.62 -6.67
N ASP A 65 -3.55 12.76 -7.75
CA ASP A 65 -3.94 11.67 -8.63
C ASP A 65 -3.07 11.65 -9.89
N ALA A 66 -2.87 10.46 -10.45
CA ALA A 66 -2.21 10.23 -11.73
C ALA A 66 -3.11 9.45 -12.66
N ILE A 67 -3.22 9.87 -13.92
CA ILE A 67 -3.83 9.05 -14.96
C ILE A 67 -2.71 8.32 -15.68
N VAL A 68 -2.75 6.99 -15.65
CA VAL A 68 -1.82 6.14 -16.40
C VAL A 68 -2.54 5.38 -17.49
N GLU A 69 -1.84 5.00 -18.55
CA GLU A 69 -2.32 4.10 -19.58
C GLU A 69 -1.50 2.80 -19.52
N ILE A 70 -2.18 1.67 -19.36
CA ILE A 70 -1.58 0.33 -19.22
C ILE A 70 -2.29 -0.58 -20.23
N GLY A 71 -1.54 -1.12 -21.20
CA GLY A 71 -2.13 -1.98 -22.23
C GLY A 71 -3.22 -1.29 -23.06
N GLY A 72 -3.18 0.04 -23.20
CA GLY A 72 -4.18 0.85 -23.93
C GLY A 72 -5.38 1.29 -23.08
N GLU A 73 -5.52 0.82 -21.85
CA GLU A 73 -6.57 1.28 -20.93
C GLU A 73 -6.07 2.41 -20.03
N ARG A 74 -6.84 3.48 -19.93
CA ARG A 74 -6.58 4.56 -18.96
C ARG A 74 -7.09 4.17 -17.59
N ARG A 75 -6.22 4.26 -16.57
CA ARG A 75 -6.52 4.00 -15.17
C ARG A 75 -6.14 5.21 -14.32
N GLN A 76 -7.04 5.62 -13.43
CA GLN A 76 -6.76 6.64 -12.44
C GLN A 76 -6.12 5.97 -11.21
N LEU A 77 -4.92 6.40 -10.87
CA LEU A 77 -4.22 6.03 -9.65
C LEU A 77 -4.34 7.18 -8.66
N ARG A 78 -4.93 6.90 -7.51
CA ARG A 78 -5.04 7.88 -6.43
C ARG A 78 -3.92 7.69 -5.43
N PHE A 79 -3.28 8.77 -5.03
CA PHE A 79 -2.38 8.74 -3.87
C PHE A 79 -3.22 8.54 -2.60
N GLY A 80 -2.95 7.48 -1.86
CA GLY A 80 -3.70 7.15 -0.63
C GLY A 80 -5.15 6.66 -0.84
N GLY A 81 -5.59 6.41 -2.07
CA GLY A 81 -6.90 5.81 -2.33
C GLY A 81 -6.88 4.29 -2.20
N VAL A 82 -7.90 3.70 -1.57
CA VAL A 82 -8.12 2.25 -1.50
C VAL A 82 -8.12 1.68 -2.91
N GLN A 83 -7.09 0.90 -3.26
CA GLN A 83 -7.17 0.01 -4.41
C GLN A 83 -8.21 -1.05 -4.09
N VAL A 84 -9.42 -0.90 -4.64
CA VAL A 84 -10.34 -2.03 -4.73
C VAL A 84 -9.79 -2.97 -5.81
N SER A 85 -8.79 -3.77 -5.44
CA SER A 85 -8.42 -4.95 -6.20
C SER A 85 -9.43 -6.05 -5.88
N LEU A 86 -10.48 -6.15 -6.69
CA LEU A 86 -11.34 -7.33 -6.71
C LEU A 86 -10.52 -8.48 -7.34
N GLY A 87 -9.90 -9.33 -6.51
CA GLY A 87 -9.47 -10.66 -6.96
C GLY A 87 -8.04 -11.11 -6.66
N ALA A 88 -7.22 -10.36 -5.91
CA ALA A 88 -5.94 -10.90 -5.46
C ALA A 88 -6.13 -11.64 -4.13
N ALA A 89 -5.90 -12.96 -4.14
CA ALA A 89 -5.76 -13.73 -2.90
C ALA A 89 -4.63 -13.11 -2.03
N PRO A 90 -4.73 -13.15 -0.69
CA PRO A 90 -3.70 -12.59 0.16
C PRO A 90 -2.40 -13.35 -0.08
N VAL A 91 -1.43 -12.70 -0.74
CA VAL A 91 -0.06 -13.20 -0.81
C VAL A 91 0.49 -13.15 0.62
N GLU A 92 0.90 -14.29 1.16
CA GLU A 92 1.59 -14.33 2.45
C GLU A 92 2.85 -13.45 2.36
N GLY A 93 3.00 -12.56 3.34
CA GLY A 93 4.04 -11.53 3.35
C GLY A 93 5.43 -12.13 3.52
N GLY A 94 6.06 -12.48 2.39
CA GLY A 94 7.45 -12.95 2.30
C GLY A 94 8.46 -11.84 1.97
N GLY A 95 8.00 -10.60 1.76
CA GLY A 95 8.88 -9.48 1.49
C GLY A 95 9.73 -9.11 2.71
N SER A 96 10.97 -8.69 2.48
CA SER A 96 11.89 -8.19 3.51
C SER A 96 12.23 -6.70 3.35
N ARG A 97 11.82 -6.06 2.26
CA ARG A 97 12.19 -4.67 1.95
C ARG A 97 10.96 -3.83 1.63
N ILE A 98 10.90 -2.64 2.20
CA ILE A 98 9.93 -1.58 1.85
C ILE A 98 10.72 -0.39 1.29
N VAL A 99 10.30 0.15 0.15
CA VAL A 99 10.87 1.37 -0.42
C VAL A 99 9.78 2.44 -0.51
N LEU A 100 10.03 3.57 0.13
CA LEU A 100 9.08 4.66 0.30
C LEU A 100 9.67 5.93 -0.31
N PRO A 101 9.09 6.50 -1.38
CA PRO A 101 9.43 7.86 -1.77
C PRO A 101 8.97 8.88 -0.74
N VAL A 102 9.64 10.02 -0.76
CA VAL A 102 9.11 11.22 -0.14
C VAL A 102 7.82 11.63 -0.84
N GLY A 103 6.80 11.91 -0.05
CA GLY A 103 5.53 12.45 -0.50
C GLY A 103 5.40 13.94 -0.18
N PRO A 104 4.17 14.47 -0.26
CA PRO A 104 3.88 15.88 0.03
C PRO A 104 4.40 16.31 1.41
N GLY A 105 4.92 17.53 1.50
CA GLY A 105 5.42 18.09 2.75
C GLY A 105 6.70 17.44 3.30
N GLY A 106 7.36 16.55 2.55
CA GLY A 106 8.59 15.90 2.98
C GLY A 106 8.38 14.64 3.83
N HIS A 107 7.13 14.20 3.98
CA HIS A 107 6.77 13.00 4.75
C HIS A 107 6.73 11.75 3.85
N PHE A 108 7.00 10.59 4.43
CA PHE A 108 6.90 9.31 3.71
C PHE A 108 5.53 8.70 3.95
N PHE A 109 4.77 8.52 2.87
CA PHE A 109 3.45 7.91 2.91
C PHE A 109 3.49 6.52 2.29
N THR A 110 2.62 5.64 2.76
CA THR A 110 2.47 4.33 2.15
C THR A 110 1.10 3.74 2.40
N GLN A 111 0.62 2.95 1.44
CA GLN A 111 -0.58 2.16 1.63
C GLN A 111 -0.23 0.85 2.32
N GLY A 112 -1.14 0.35 3.12
CA GLY A 112 -0.97 -0.95 3.75
C GLY A 112 -2.26 -1.44 4.35
N SER A 113 -2.13 -2.36 5.30
CA SER A 113 -3.29 -2.84 6.05
C SER A 113 -2.98 -3.10 7.51
N ILE A 114 -4.00 -2.89 8.34
CA ILE A 114 -4.03 -3.29 9.75
C ILE A 114 -5.09 -4.39 9.86
N ASN A 115 -4.69 -5.56 10.35
CA ASN A 115 -5.59 -6.72 10.49
C ASN A 115 -6.38 -7.02 9.19
N GLY A 116 -5.73 -6.85 8.03
CA GLY A 116 -6.34 -7.07 6.71
C GLY A 116 -7.24 -5.94 6.20
N LYS A 117 -7.39 -4.84 6.94
CA LYS A 117 -8.17 -3.66 6.53
C LYS A 117 -7.25 -2.58 5.98
N ALA A 118 -7.58 -2.06 4.80
CA ALA A 118 -6.75 -1.08 4.11
C ALA A 118 -6.67 0.25 4.88
N VAL A 119 -5.46 0.81 4.99
CA VAL A 119 -5.19 2.11 5.61
C VAL A 119 -4.06 2.83 4.88
N VAL A 120 -3.92 4.13 5.13
CA VAL A 120 -2.76 4.92 4.72
C VAL A 120 -1.90 5.22 5.94
N PHE A 121 -0.61 4.95 5.82
CA PHE A 121 0.39 5.23 6.83
C PHE A 121 1.22 6.46 6.46
N VAL A 122 1.64 7.18 7.51
CA VAL A 122 2.73 8.17 7.47
C VAL A 122 3.84 7.68 8.36
N VAL A 123 5.08 7.66 7.87
CA VAL A 123 6.23 7.31 8.72
C VAL A 123 6.45 8.43 9.74
N ASP A 124 6.42 8.08 11.01
CA ASP A 124 6.72 8.97 12.12
C ASP A 124 7.79 8.35 13.02
N THR A 125 9.05 8.71 12.80
CA THR A 125 10.18 8.22 13.59
C THR A 125 10.20 8.78 15.02
N GLY A 126 9.42 9.83 15.30
CA GLY A 126 9.28 10.42 16.63
C GLY A 126 8.23 9.71 17.49
N ALA A 127 7.29 9.00 16.87
CA ALA A 127 6.27 8.24 17.60
C ALA A 127 6.83 6.94 18.18
N THR A 128 6.58 6.69 19.48
CA THR A 128 6.98 5.46 20.15
C THR A 128 6.20 4.24 19.63
N THR A 129 4.91 4.40 19.40
CA THR A 129 4.00 3.35 18.93
C THR A 129 3.28 3.77 17.66
N VAL A 130 2.72 2.80 16.94
CA VAL A 130 1.73 3.09 15.90
C VAL A 130 0.57 3.88 16.51
N THR A 131 0.20 5.01 15.91
CA THR A 131 -0.86 5.88 16.43
C THR A 131 -2.01 5.96 15.45
N ILE A 132 -3.22 5.64 15.91
CA ILE A 132 -4.43 5.55 15.10
C ILE A 132 -5.45 6.55 15.68
N ALA A 133 -6.06 7.36 14.83
CA ALA A 133 -7.18 8.19 15.24
C ALA A 133 -8.40 7.32 15.55
N GLN A 134 -9.20 7.70 16.55
CA GLN A 134 -10.45 6.98 16.87
C GLN A 134 -11.34 6.78 15.64
N SER A 135 -11.52 7.81 14.81
CA SER A 135 -12.31 7.74 13.58
C SER A 135 -11.81 6.67 12.61
N GLU A 136 -10.49 6.51 12.49
CA GLU A 136 -9.88 5.50 11.62
C GLU A 136 -10.02 4.11 12.23
N ALA A 137 -9.84 3.99 13.55
CA ALA A 137 -10.02 2.74 14.29
C ALA A 137 -11.47 2.23 14.18
N ASP A 138 -12.45 3.13 14.28
CA ASP A 138 -13.87 2.84 14.07
C ASP A 138 -14.13 2.42 12.61
N ALA A 139 -13.58 3.17 11.64
CA ALA A 139 -13.77 2.90 10.21
C ALA A 139 -13.28 1.52 9.78
N ILE A 140 -12.17 1.05 10.35
CA ILE A 140 -11.62 -0.29 10.05
C ILE A 140 -12.11 -1.37 11.03
N GLY A 141 -12.96 -1.02 12.00
CA GLY A 141 -13.60 -1.95 12.93
C GLY A 141 -12.66 -2.53 14.00
N LEU A 142 -11.68 -1.77 14.48
CA LEU A 142 -10.85 -2.17 15.62
C LEU A 142 -11.67 -2.12 16.91
N LYS A 143 -11.59 -3.20 17.70
CA LYS A 143 -12.18 -3.26 19.04
C LYS A 143 -11.27 -2.61 20.09
N TYR A 144 -10.94 -1.34 19.92
CA TYR A 144 -9.95 -0.68 20.79
C TYR A 144 -10.46 -0.34 22.18
N LEU A 145 -11.79 -0.30 22.37
CA LEU A 145 -12.41 -0.09 23.68
C LEU A 145 -12.14 -1.23 24.67
N ASP A 146 -11.83 -2.43 24.15
CA ASP A 146 -11.39 -3.59 24.94
C ASP A 146 -9.90 -3.47 25.36
N GLY A 147 -9.19 -2.49 24.81
CA GLY A 147 -7.79 -2.21 25.10
C GLY A 147 -7.56 -1.52 26.45
N GLN A 148 -6.28 -1.36 26.80
CA GLN A 148 -5.89 -0.72 28.05
C GLN A 148 -6.07 0.80 27.95
N ARG A 149 -6.98 1.35 28.74
CA ARG A 149 -7.12 2.81 28.90
C ARG A 149 -5.86 3.43 29.50
N GLY A 150 -5.48 4.59 28.99
CA GLY A 150 -4.37 5.37 29.50
C GLY A 150 -4.36 6.80 28.98
N MET A 151 -3.27 7.52 29.24
CA MET A 151 -3.03 8.87 28.74
C MET A 151 -1.78 8.89 27.88
N VAL A 152 -1.80 9.66 26.79
CA VAL A 152 -0.63 9.95 25.96
C VAL A 152 -0.35 11.44 26.01
N SER A 153 0.92 11.80 26.25
CA SER A 153 1.38 13.17 26.16
C SER A 153 1.53 13.58 24.70
N THR A 154 0.85 14.65 24.33
CA THR A 154 0.99 15.30 23.02
C THR A 154 1.54 16.72 23.21
N ALA A 155 1.86 17.40 22.11
CA ALA A 155 2.26 18.81 22.15
C ALA A 155 1.18 19.72 22.78
N ASN A 156 -0.10 19.35 22.68
CA ASN A 156 -1.23 20.11 23.20
C ASN A 156 -1.66 19.64 24.61
N GLY A 157 -0.86 18.81 25.27
CA GLY A 157 -1.17 18.22 26.57
C GLY A 157 -1.50 16.73 26.51
N SER A 158 -1.92 16.18 27.64
CA SER A 158 -2.25 14.75 27.74
C SER A 158 -3.67 14.47 27.25
N VAL A 159 -3.83 13.47 26.39
CA VAL A 159 -5.12 13.03 25.84
C VAL A 159 -5.43 11.59 26.27
N PRO A 160 -6.73 11.24 26.46
CA PRO A 160 -7.11 9.87 26.73
C PRO A 160 -6.77 8.98 25.53
N SER A 161 -6.43 7.74 25.80
CA SER A 161 -5.98 6.79 24.80
C SER A 161 -6.30 5.35 25.18
N TYR A 162 -6.30 4.47 24.19
CA TYR A 162 -6.45 3.03 24.35
C TYR A 162 -5.25 2.34 23.72
N ARG A 163 -4.47 1.62 24.53
CA ARG A 163 -3.37 0.78 24.04
C ARG A 163 -3.92 -0.56 23.61
N ILE A 164 -3.54 -0.98 22.42
CA ILE A 164 -3.94 -2.24 21.80
C ILE A 164 -2.74 -2.90 21.14
N THR A 165 -2.83 -4.20 20.91
CA THR A 165 -1.89 -4.92 20.05
C THR A 165 -2.59 -5.27 18.74
N LEU A 166 -2.03 -4.80 17.63
CA LEU A 166 -2.50 -5.13 16.30
C LEU A 166 -2.00 -6.53 15.95
N SER A 167 -2.91 -7.41 15.55
CA SER A 167 -2.57 -8.78 15.14
C SER A 167 -1.59 -8.77 13.97
N SER A 168 -1.80 -7.89 12.99
CA SER A 168 -0.82 -7.67 11.93
C SER A 168 -0.88 -6.27 11.34
N VAL A 169 0.29 -5.77 10.95
CA VAL A 169 0.48 -4.56 10.13
C VAL A 169 1.25 -4.98 8.88
N ARG A 170 0.70 -4.68 7.71
CA ARG A 170 1.32 -4.96 6.41
C ARG A 170 1.57 -3.66 5.66
N VAL A 171 2.77 -3.52 5.11
CA VAL A 171 3.18 -2.40 4.24
C VAL A 171 3.89 -3.00 3.04
N GLY A 172 3.33 -2.79 1.83
CA GLY A 172 3.75 -3.54 0.64
C GLY A 172 3.64 -5.05 0.89
N ASP A 173 4.71 -5.78 0.56
CA ASP A 173 4.79 -7.24 0.73
C ASP A 173 5.31 -7.66 2.11
N VAL A 174 5.59 -6.71 3.01
CA VAL A 174 6.13 -6.98 4.34
C VAL A 174 5.02 -6.98 5.38
N GLN A 175 4.92 -8.06 6.15
CA GLN A 175 4.01 -8.17 7.27
C GLN A 175 4.77 -8.29 8.60
N VAL A 176 4.28 -7.55 9.59
CA VAL A 176 4.74 -7.57 10.98
C VAL A 176 3.55 -7.93 11.87
N TYR A 177 3.75 -8.88 12.77
CA TYR A 177 2.74 -9.34 13.72
C TYR A 177 2.98 -8.74 15.11
N ASN A 178 1.91 -8.70 15.91
CA ASN A 178 1.93 -8.27 17.31
C ASN A 178 2.59 -6.88 17.45
N VAL A 179 1.96 -5.89 16.82
CA VAL A 179 2.47 -4.51 16.79
C VAL A 179 1.70 -3.68 17.79
N ASP A 180 2.40 -3.11 18.76
CA ASP A 180 1.78 -2.22 19.73
C ASP A 180 1.29 -0.94 19.07
N ALA A 181 0.07 -0.55 19.38
CA ALA A 181 -0.54 0.67 18.88
C ALA A 181 -1.33 1.38 19.96
N VAL A 182 -1.59 2.66 19.71
CA VAL A 182 -2.43 3.49 20.54
C VAL A 182 -3.52 4.13 19.70
N VAL A 183 -4.75 4.11 20.22
CA VAL A 183 -5.90 4.80 19.66
C VAL A 183 -6.21 6.01 20.52
N LEU A 184 -6.32 7.19 19.90
CA LEU A 184 -6.55 8.46 20.61
C LEU A 184 -7.45 9.39 19.80
N PRO A 185 -8.12 10.38 20.44
CA PRO A 185 -8.88 11.39 19.74
C PRO A 185 -7.92 12.32 18.98
N ALA A 186 -7.86 12.19 17.66
CA ALA A 186 -7.08 13.05 16.78
C ALA A 186 -7.84 13.33 15.48
N SER A 187 -7.62 14.53 14.94
CA SER A 187 -8.17 14.98 13.66
C SER A 187 -7.22 14.65 12.50
N MET A 188 -6.78 13.39 12.42
CA MET A 188 -5.88 12.92 11.35
C MET A 188 -6.51 11.72 10.64
N SER A 189 -6.38 11.67 9.31
CA SER A 189 -6.92 10.60 8.47
C SER A 189 -5.89 9.54 8.09
N GLN A 190 -4.62 9.71 8.47
CA GLN A 190 -3.57 8.71 8.29
C GLN A 190 -3.16 8.11 9.63
N VAL A 191 -2.72 6.85 9.59
CA VAL A 191 -2.10 6.18 10.73
C VAL A 191 -0.63 6.57 10.80
N LEU A 192 -0.16 6.99 11.99
CA LEU A 192 1.27 7.24 12.19
C LEU A 192 1.98 5.91 12.44
N LEU A 193 2.91 5.56 11.56
CA LEU A 193 3.72 4.35 11.64
C LEU A 193 4.94 4.62 12.53
N GLY A 194 4.79 4.35 13.82
CA GLY A 194 5.81 4.60 14.84
C GLY A 194 6.79 3.46 15.07
N ASN A 195 7.63 3.63 16.09
CA ASN A 195 8.76 2.75 16.38
C ASN A 195 8.39 1.32 16.81
N SER A 196 7.18 1.07 17.32
CA SER A 196 6.68 -0.31 17.55
C SER A 196 6.64 -1.15 16.27
N PHE A 197 6.53 -0.51 15.10
CA PHE A 197 6.72 -1.14 13.80
C PHE A 197 8.14 -0.91 13.27
N LEU A 198 8.60 0.36 13.21
CA LEU A 198 9.84 0.73 12.52
C LEU A 198 11.09 0.09 13.12
N ALA A 199 11.11 -0.20 14.43
CA ALA A 199 12.26 -0.82 15.10
C ALA A 199 12.57 -2.24 14.57
N ARG A 200 11.62 -2.89 13.90
CA ARG A 200 11.81 -4.19 13.22
C ARG A 200 12.64 -4.09 11.94
N PHE A 201 13.00 -2.88 11.53
CA PHE A 201 13.70 -2.60 10.28
C PHE A 201 15.01 -1.86 10.52
N GLN A 202 15.98 -2.11 9.65
CA GLN A 202 17.07 -1.19 9.41
C GLN A 202 16.58 -0.12 8.43
N MET A 203 16.66 1.13 8.87
CA MET A 203 16.18 2.28 8.10
C MET A 203 17.35 2.97 7.42
N ARG A 204 17.20 3.28 6.13
CA ARG A 204 18.15 4.08 5.36
C ARG A 204 17.38 5.14 4.57
N ARG A 205 17.82 6.40 4.64
CA ARG A 205 17.25 7.49 3.85
C ARG A 205 18.32 8.02 2.90
N ASP A 206 18.04 7.96 1.61
CA ASP A 206 18.85 8.55 0.56
C ASP A 206 18.00 9.63 -0.13
N ASN A 207 18.30 10.90 0.13
CA ASN A 207 17.56 12.05 -0.41
C ASN A 207 16.03 11.90 -0.21
N ASP A 208 15.33 11.66 -1.31
CA ASP A 208 13.89 11.56 -1.45
C ASP A 208 13.35 10.12 -1.34
N THR A 209 14.17 9.17 -0.88
CA THR A 209 13.78 7.77 -0.73
C THR A 209 14.17 7.23 0.64
N MET A 210 13.24 6.56 1.30
CA MET A 210 13.46 5.78 2.50
C MET A 210 13.35 4.29 2.17
N THR A 211 14.33 3.51 2.61
CA THR A 211 14.32 2.05 2.55
C THR A 211 14.21 1.50 3.96
N LEU A 212 13.32 0.54 4.18
CA LEU A 212 13.19 -0.23 5.40
C LEU A 212 13.49 -1.69 5.08
N ASP A 213 14.63 -2.19 5.55
CA ASP A 213 15.04 -3.58 5.41
C ASP A 213 14.74 -4.33 6.71
N LYS A 214 13.89 -5.36 6.66
CA LYS A 214 13.47 -6.13 7.84
C LYS A 214 14.70 -6.79 8.46
N LYS A 215 14.87 -6.59 9.77
CA LYS A 215 15.94 -7.23 10.52
C LYS A 215 15.70 -8.76 10.56
N PRO A 216 16.78 -9.56 10.54
CA PRO A 216 16.68 -11.00 10.73
C PRO A 216 16.08 -11.37 12.09
#